data_AF-A0A1G9C9K6-F1
#
_entry.id   AF-A0A1G9C9K6-F1
#
_cell.length_a   1.000
_cell.length_b   1.000
_cell.length_c   1.000
_cell.angle_alpha   90.00
_cell.angle_beta   90.00
_cell.angle_gamma   90.00
#
_symmetry.space_group_name_H-M   'P 1'
#
loop_
_entity.id
_entity.type
_entity.pdbx_description
1 polymer ?
#
loop_
_entity_poly.entity_id
_entity_poly.type
_entity_poly.pdbx_seq_one_letter_code
_entity_poly.pdbx_strand_id
1 'polypeptide(L)'
;MRSRSGVEVEALALTAAEVRQQITRRLLPDKDQAERPMYVGDDVLSCPQCQGPLTGGHAASGWYPDPLSASYTCAGPDCAEVHAPVTAVDQELQKLTARRLSRPAIVAVWRERRVTELDEQIETARAVLAWCRDKRGGRLRELVNWLFMAVHLHDNSLDAYAGWLADLVIERAGLSGGTPHGRPLADLSSARSAYVLHRRTKFGHTRRQVRRALGGRNQHRAYEAELDRLRNRYWDLLNATDWRHPGPLPLPTDDKALREDWGRSPTTMTERRRSLLLTALGQDQITLNPPTESRSRVRVISGQS
;
A
#
# COMPACT_ATOMS: atom_id res chain seq x y z
N MET A 1 -33.04 -46.15 3.34
CA MET A 1 -32.45 -45.33 2.25
C MET A 1 -32.13 -43.95 2.80
N ARG A 2 -30.84 -43.65 3.04
CA ARG A 2 -30.36 -42.31 3.42
C ARG A 2 -29.41 -41.87 2.31
N SER A 3 -29.84 -40.92 1.48
CA SER A 3 -28.96 -40.28 0.49
C SER A 3 -28.18 -39.18 1.20
N ARG A 4 -26.85 -39.32 1.22
CA ARG A 4 -25.93 -38.32 1.76
C ARG A 4 -25.72 -37.22 0.73
N SER A 5 -26.09 -36.01 1.14
CA SER A 5 -25.53 -34.75 0.66
C SER A 5 -24.01 -34.75 0.85
N GLY A 6 -23.26 -34.36 -0.18
CA GLY A 6 -21.81 -34.22 -0.14
C GLY A 6 -21.33 -33.33 -1.27
N VAL A 7 -21.80 -32.08 -1.28
CA VAL A 7 -21.10 -31.01 -2.01
C VAL A 7 -19.91 -30.63 -1.12
N GLU A 8 -18.80 -31.32 -1.31
CA GLU A 8 -17.53 -30.88 -0.74
C GLU A 8 -17.10 -29.62 -1.49
N VAL A 9 -17.21 -28.50 -0.80
CA VAL A 9 -16.57 -27.24 -1.18
C VAL A 9 -15.08 -27.44 -0.93
N GLU A 10 -14.35 -27.89 -1.96
CA GLU A 10 -12.88 -27.78 -2.00
C GLU A 10 -12.53 -26.30 -2.08
N ALA A 11 -12.44 -25.66 -0.90
CA ALA A 11 -11.73 -24.41 -0.76
C ALA A 11 -10.25 -24.69 -1.10
N LEU A 12 -9.82 -24.24 -2.28
CA LEU A 12 -8.42 -24.29 -2.75
C LEU A 12 -7.47 -23.78 -1.67
N ALA A 13 -6.88 -24.70 -0.91
CA ALA A 13 -5.79 -24.39 0.00
C ALA A 13 -4.55 -24.17 -0.85
N LEU A 14 -4.27 -22.92 -1.21
CA LEU A 14 -3.00 -22.53 -1.82
C LEU A 14 -1.85 -23.12 -0.99
N THR A 15 -1.01 -23.91 -1.64
CA THR A 15 0.17 -24.51 -0.99
C THR A 15 1.16 -23.41 -0.61
N ALA A 16 1.99 -23.66 0.42
CA ALA A 16 3.01 -22.70 0.83
C ALA A 16 3.97 -22.30 -0.32
N ALA A 17 4.15 -23.18 -1.32
CA ALA A 17 4.92 -22.91 -2.52
C ALA A 17 4.20 -21.94 -3.47
N GLU A 18 2.89 -22.09 -3.67
CA GLU A 18 2.07 -21.19 -4.50
C GLU A 18 1.90 -19.82 -3.86
N VAL A 19 1.67 -19.76 -2.54
CA VAL A 19 1.67 -18.51 -1.77
C VAL A 19 3.02 -17.82 -1.93
N ARG A 20 4.14 -18.55 -1.74
CA ARG A 20 5.48 -17.99 -1.95
C ARG A 20 5.68 -17.51 -3.38
N GLN A 21 5.23 -18.24 -4.39
CA GLN A 21 5.45 -17.90 -5.80
C GLN A 21 4.59 -16.72 -6.26
N GLN A 22 3.33 -16.62 -5.82
CA GLN A 22 2.47 -15.45 -6.06
C GLN A 22 3.07 -14.20 -5.42
N ILE A 23 3.53 -14.33 -4.18
CA ILE A 23 4.19 -13.27 -3.44
C ILE A 23 5.53 -12.87 -4.13
N THR A 24 6.34 -13.84 -4.56
CA THR A 24 7.62 -13.62 -5.28
C THR A 24 7.39 -12.90 -6.61
N ARG A 25 6.36 -13.27 -7.39
CA ARG A 25 6.01 -12.61 -8.67
C ARG A 25 5.41 -11.22 -8.51
N ARG A 26 4.66 -10.98 -7.44
CA ARG A 26 4.00 -9.68 -7.21
C ARG A 26 4.87 -8.66 -6.50
N LEU A 27 5.92 -9.08 -5.76
CA LEU A 27 6.66 -8.23 -4.82
C LEU A 27 8.18 -8.15 -5.06
N LEU A 28 8.74 -8.82 -6.07
CA LEU A 28 10.15 -8.65 -6.43
C LEU A 28 10.27 -7.93 -7.77
N PRO A 29 10.90 -6.74 -7.80
CA PRO A 29 11.72 -6.35 -8.93
C PRO A 29 12.93 -7.30 -9.04
N ASP A 30 13.40 -7.54 -10.26
CA ASP A 30 14.62 -8.31 -10.51
C ASP A 30 15.81 -7.68 -9.76
N LYS A 31 16.54 -8.51 -8.98
CA LYS A 31 17.67 -8.07 -8.14
C LYS A 31 18.86 -7.49 -8.93
N ASP A 32 18.88 -7.65 -10.25
CA ASP A 32 19.94 -7.13 -11.12
C ASP A 32 19.67 -5.71 -11.62
N GLN A 33 18.55 -5.08 -11.25
CA GLN A 33 18.39 -3.63 -11.39
C GLN A 33 18.87 -2.98 -10.10
N ALA A 34 20.11 -2.48 -10.08
CA ALA A 34 20.49 -1.45 -9.12
C ALA A 34 19.47 -0.30 -9.25
N GLU A 35 18.55 -0.21 -8.29
CA GLU A 35 17.34 0.61 -8.35
C GLU A 35 17.71 2.06 -8.69
N ARG A 36 17.51 2.45 -9.95
CA ARG A 36 17.40 3.87 -10.26
C ARG A 36 16.22 4.40 -9.43
N PRO A 37 16.36 5.51 -8.71
CA PRO A 37 15.22 6.11 -8.01
C PRO A 37 14.13 6.37 -9.04
N MET A 38 12.96 5.78 -8.83
CA MET A 38 11.80 6.00 -9.69
C MET A 38 11.12 7.31 -9.28
N TYR A 39 10.71 8.09 -10.26
CA TYR A 39 9.99 9.35 -10.11
C TYR A 39 8.55 9.22 -10.62
N VAL A 40 7.67 10.12 -10.15
CA VAL A 40 6.23 10.02 -10.42
C VAL A 40 5.91 10.14 -11.91
N GLY A 41 6.69 10.95 -12.63
CA GLY A 41 6.52 11.24 -14.06
C GLY A 41 7.19 10.24 -15.00
N ASP A 42 7.95 9.27 -14.49
CA ASP A 42 8.63 8.26 -15.33
C ASP A 42 7.62 7.50 -16.19
N ASP A 43 7.87 7.45 -17.50
CA ASP A 43 6.99 6.89 -18.56
C ASP A 43 5.54 7.44 -18.60
N VAL A 44 5.20 8.44 -17.79
CA VAL A 44 3.91 9.15 -17.84
C VAL A 44 4.06 10.46 -18.61
N LEU A 45 5.21 11.09 -18.49
CA LEU A 45 5.57 12.30 -19.20
C LEU A 45 6.15 11.96 -20.58
N SER A 46 5.72 12.69 -21.60
CA SER A 46 6.22 12.58 -22.96
C SER A 46 6.94 13.86 -23.40
N CYS A 47 7.98 13.70 -24.20
CA CYS A 47 8.67 14.81 -24.83
C CYS A 47 7.77 15.48 -25.89
N PRO A 48 7.60 16.80 -25.88
CA PRO A 48 6.74 17.48 -26.85
C PRO A 48 7.28 17.41 -28.29
N GLN A 49 8.58 17.17 -28.48
CA GLN A 49 9.24 17.13 -29.78
C GLN A 49 9.17 15.72 -30.41
N CYS A 50 9.72 14.71 -29.75
CA CYS A 50 9.80 13.34 -30.26
C CYS A 50 8.69 12.41 -29.75
N GLN A 51 7.82 12.87 -28.83
CA GLN A 51 6.79 12.06 -28.15
C GLN A 51 7.32 10.85 -27.37
N GLY A 52 8.65 10.70 -27.28
CA GLY A 52 9.30 9.67 -26.48
C GLY A 52 9.06 9.87 -24.98
N PRO A 53 9.11 8.80 -24.18
CA PRO A 53 8.96 8.88 -22.73
C PRO A 53 10.09 9.69 -22.11
N LEU A 54 9.78 10.41 -21.04
CA LEU A 54 10.75 11.09 -20.20
C LEU A 54 11.05 10.25 -18.96
N THR A 55 12.31 10.32 -18.52
CA THR A 55 12.80 9.61 -17.33
C THR A 55 13.48 10.59 -16.40
N GLY A 56 13.15 10.54 -15.11
CA GLY A 56 13.83 11.29 -14.06
C GLY A 56 15.19 10.69 -13.73
N GLY A 57 16.17 11.54 -13.51
CA GLY A 57 17.50 11.11 -13.10
C GLY A 57 18.39 12.27 -12.66
N HIS A 58 19.58 11.92 -12.17
CA HIS A 58 20.62 12.89 -11.85
C HIS A 58 21.56 13.06 -13.04
N ALA A 59 22.02 14.29 -13.29
CA ALA A 59 23.25 14.48 -14.03
C ALA A 59 24.38 13.72 -13.29
N ALA A 60 25.26 13.03 -14.02
CA ALA A 60 26.22 12.06 -13.48
C ALA A 60 27.31 12.64 -12.53
N SER A 61 27.16 13.87 -12.04
CA SER A 61 28.14 14.61 -11.25
C SER A 61 27.76 14.65 -9.78
N GLY A 62 28.18 13.65 -9.00
CA GLY A 62 28.10 13.69 -7.53
C GLY A 62 28.35 12.34 -6.87
N TRP A 63 29.02 12.33 -5.71
CA TRP A 63 29.23 11.12 -4.88
C TRP A 63 27.96 10.70 -4.11
N TYR A 64 26.96 11.59 -4.03
CA TYR A 64 25.63 11.32 -3.49
C TYR A 64 24.58 11.97 -4.41
N PRO A 65 23.60 11.19 -4.92
CA PRO A 65 22.47 11.76 -5.66
C PRO A 65 21.60 12.59 -4.70
N ASP A 66 21.49 13.91 -4.92
CA ASP A 66 20.51 14.76 -4.22
C ASP A 66 19.18 14.70 -4.96
N PRO A 67 18.11 14.06 -4.42
CA PRO A 67 16.80 13.93 -5.06
C PRO A 67 16.20 15.27 -5.53
N LEU A 68 16.56 16.39 -4.88
CA LEU A 68 16.06 17.72 -5.22
C LEU A 68 16.77 18.32 -6.45
N SER A 69 17.92 17.76 -6.84
CA SER A 69 18.69 18.13 -8.03
C SER A 69 18.29 17.35 -9.29
N ALA A 70 17.39 16.36 -9.17
CA ALA A 70 16.98 15.52 -10.28
C ALA A 70 16.22 16.31 -11.35
N SER A 71 16.39 15.92 -12.61
CA SER A 71 15.63 16.43 -13.75
C SER A 71 15.03 15.30 -14.58
N TYR A 72 13.86 15.55 -15.18
CA TYR A 72 13.33 14.68 -16.23
C TYR A 72 14.09 14.95 -17.52
N THR A 73 14.57 13.92 -18.21
CA THR A 73 15.29 14.03 -19.49
C THR A 73 14.65 13.15 -20.56
N CYS A 74 14.88 13.50 -21.83
CA CYS A 74 14.46 12.71 -22.99
C CYS A 74 15.65 11.97 -23.59
N ALA A 75 15.50 10.67 -23.87
CA ALA A 75 16.54 9.87 -24.52
C ALA A 75 16.50 9.95 -26.07
N GLY A 76 15.65 10.79 -26.65
CA GLY A 76 15.51 10.91 -28.10
C GLY A 76 16.73 11.55 -28.77
N PRO A 77 17.25 11.00 -29.89
CA PRO A 77 18.51 11.43 -30.50
C PRO A 77 18.49 12.88 -31.03
N ASP A 78 17.32 13.41 -31.40
CA ASP A 78 17.14 14.76 -31.94
C ASP A 78 16.38 15.70 -30.99
N CYS A 79 16.15 15.27 -29.75
CA CYS A 79 15.42 16.05 -28.77
C CYS A 79 16.40 16.94 -27.99
N ALA A 80 16.16 18.25 -27.99
CA ALA A 80 16.92 19.16 -27.13
C ALA A 80 16.75 18.72 -25.68
N GLU A 81 17.81 18.78 -24.88
CA GLU A 81 17.78 18.32 -23.50
C GLU A 81 16.71 19.11 -22.73
N VAL A 82 15.57 18.47 -22.47
CA VAL A 82 14.48 19.07 -21.69
C VAL A 82 14.96 19.07 -20.25
N HIS A 83 15.60 20.15 -19.79
CA HIS A 83 15.98 20.29 -18.38
C HIS A 83 14.79 20.79 -17.57
N ALA A 84 14.06 19.86 -16.96
CA ALA A 84 12.94 20.18 -16.07
C ALA A 84 13.18 19.59 -14.67
N PRO A 85 13.36 20.42 -13.63
CA PRO A 85 13.58 19.93 -12.27
C PRO A 85 12.40 19.07 -11.80
N VAL A 86 12.68 17.85 -11.34
CA VAL A 86 11.69 16.89 -10.84
C VAL A 86 10.82 17.54 -9.78
N THR A 87 11.41 18.30 -8.86
CA THR A 87 10.71 18.99 -7.77
C THR A 87 9.59 19.90 -8.27
N ALA A 88 9.85 20.68 -9.31
CA ALA A 88 8.88 21.60 -9.89
C ALA A 88 7.81 20.85 -10.71
N VAL A 89 8.22 19.82 -11.46
CA VAL A 89 7.30 19.03 -12.28
C VAL A 89 6.35 18.22 -11.40
N ASP A 90 6.85 17.57 -10.36
CA ASP A 90 6.05 16.76 -9.43
C ASP A 90 5.02 17.61 -8.67
N GLN A 91 5.34 18.87 -8.34
CA GLN A 91 4.35 19.81 -7.79
C GLN A 91 3.26 20.17 -8.80
N GLU A 92 3.59 20.36 -10.07
CA GLU A 92 2.60 20.59 -11.12
C GLU A 92 1.73 19.34 -11.35
N LEU A 93 2.33 18.15 -11.35
CA LEU A 93 1.64 16.87 -11.44
C LEU A 93 0.69 16.66 -10.25
N GLN A 94 1.11 16.99 -9.03
CA GLN A 94 0.26 16.91 -7.84
C GLN A 94 -0.97 17.80 -7.97
N LYS A 95 -0.78 19.07 -8.37
CA LYS A 95 -1.88 20.03 -8.57
C LYS A 95 -2.84 19.57 -9.66
N LEU A 96 -2.32 19.06 -10.78
CA LEU A 96 -3.13 18.49 -11.86
C LEU A 96 -3.94 17.29 -11.36
N THR A 97 -3.29 16.37 -10.66
CA THR A 97 -3.88 15.15 -10.12
C THR A 97 -5.01 15.48 -9.14
N ALA A 98 -4.77 16.35 -8.16
CA ALA A 98 -5.77 16.80 -7.21
C ALA A 98 -6.98 17.48 -7.89
N ARG A 99 -6.73 18.34 -8.88
CA ARG A 99 -7.80 19.01 -9.64
C ARG A 99 -8.66 18.04 -10.44
N ARG A 100 -8.09 16.96 -10.96
CA ARG A 100 -8.84 15.97 -11.74
C ARG A 100 -9.58 14.98 -10.83
N LEU A 101 -8.96 14.56 -9.73
CA LEU A 101 -9.57 13.68 -8.75
C LEU A 101 -10.71 14.32 -7.94
N SER A 102 -11.00 15.61 -8.13
CA SER A 102 -12.23 16.22 -7.61
C SER A 102 -13.45 15.98 -8.51
N ARG A 103 -13.26 15.47 -9.74
CA ARG A 103 -14.35 15.19 -10.68
C ARG A 103 -15.09 13.90 -10.29
N PRO A 104 -16.42 13.91 -10.14
CA PRO A 104 -17.18 12.72 -9.70
C PRO A 104 -16.95 11.46 -10.54
N ALA A 105 -16.85 11.60 -11.86
CA ALA A 105 -16.60 10.48 -12.76
C ALA A 105 -15.24 9.80 -12.51
N ILE A 106 -14.19 10.59 -12.23
CA ILE A 106 -12.85 10.07 -11.96
C ILE A 106 -12.80 9.48 -10.54
N VAL A 107 -13.49 10.10 -9.57
CA VAL A 107 -13.62 9.55 -8.20
C VAL A 107 -14.24 8.15 -8.23
N ALA A 108 -15.25 7.92 -9.06
CA ALA A 108 -15.88 6.61 -9.21
C ALA A 108 -14.88 5.56 -9.73
N VAL A 109 -14.15 5.87 -10.81
CA VAL A 109 -13.12 4.99 -11.39
C VAL A 109 -11.99 4.71 -10.38
N TRP A 110 -11.53 5.72 -9.67
CA TRP A 110 -10.52 5.56 -8.63
C TRP A 110 -10.99 4.60 -7.53
N ARG A 111 -12.22 4.78 -7.05
CA ARG A 111 -12.79 3.95 -5.99
C ARG A 111 -12.91 2.49 -6.41
N GLU A 112 -13.41 2.23 -7.62
CA GLU A 112 -13.52 0.88 -8.17
C GLU A 112 -12.16 0.18 -8.27
N ARG A 113 -11.17 0.87 -8.86
CA ARG A 113 -9.79 0.36 -8.94
C ARG A 113 -9.21 0.10 -7.56
N ARG A 114 -9.36 1.05 -6.63
CA ARG A 114 -8.80 0.92 -5.28
C ARG A 114 -9.45 -0.21 -4.48
N VAL A 115 -10.76 -0.40 -4.61
CA VAL A 115 -11.45 -1.55 -3.97
C VAL A 115 -10.90 -2.87 -4.52
N THR A 116 -10.68 -2.96 -5.83
CA THR A 116 -10.10 -4.17 -6.46
C THR A 116 -8.68 -4.44 -5.94
N GLU A 117 -7.81 -3.42 -5.92
CA GLU A 117 -6.46 -3.53 -5.35
C GLU A 117 -6.50 -4.00 -3.89
N LEU A 118 -7.39 -3.41 -3.08
CA LEU A 118 -7.53 -3.73 -1.67
C LEU A 118 -8.04 -5.16 -1.46
N ASP A 119 -9.00 -5.61 -2.26
CA ASP A 119 -9.54 -6.96 -2.17
C ASP A 119 -8.44 -8.00 -2.43
N GLU A 120 -7.60 -7.80 -3.45
CA GLU A 120 -6.44 -8.67 -3.72
C GLU A 120 -5.39 -8.64 -2.60
N GLN A 121 -5.09 -7.45 -2.05
CA GLN A 121 -4.15 -7.28 -0.94
C GLN A 121 -4.66 -7.95 0.34
N ILE A 122 -5.95 -7.78 0.66
CA ILE A 122 -6.60 -8.37 1.84
C ILE A 122 -6.64 -9.89 1.72
N GLU A 123 -7.00 -10.43 0.56
CA GLU A 123 -7.02 -11.88 0.32
C GLU A 123 -5.63 -12.49 0.53
N THR A 124 -4.62 -11.91 -0.12
CA THR A 124 -3.22 -12.33 0.02
C THR A 124 -2.79 -12.28 1.50
N ALA A 125 -3.11 -11.19 2.18
CA ALA A 125 -2.75 -10.99 3.58
C ALA A 125 -3.41 -11.98 4.54
N ARG A 126 -4.68 -12.33 4.30
CA ARG A 126 -5.40 -13.36 5.07
C ARG A 126 -4.77 -14.74 4.88
N ALA A 127 -4.42 -15.10 3.66
CA ALA A 127 -3.75 -16.37 3.36
C ALA A 127 -2.40 -16.47 4.10
N VAL A 128 -1.58 -15.42 4.04
CA VAL A 128 -0.31 -15.33 4.77
C VAL A 128 -0.53 -15.44 6.29
N LEU A 129 -1.50 -14.71 6.83
CA LEU A 129 -1.79 -14.72 8.26
C LEU A 129 -2.25 -16.10 8.75
N ALA A 130 -3.10 -16.78 7.97
CA ALA A 130 -3.54 -18.14 8.27
C ALA A 130 -2.37 -19.14 8.26
N TRP A 131 -1.51 -19.07 7.26
CA TRP A 131 -0.30 -19.90 7.17
C TRP A 131 0.63 -19.68 8.37
N CYS A 132 0.86 -18.43 8.76
CA CYS A 132 1.69 -18.09 9.92
C CYS A 132 1.14 -18.61 11.27
N ARG A 133 -0.16 -18.93 11.35
CA ARG A 133 -0.75 -19.53 12.57
C ARG A 133 -0.49 -21.03 12.67
N ASP A 134 -0.21 -21.71 11.56
CA ASP A 134 0.05 -23.15 11.57
C ASP A 134 1.45 -23.44 12.13
N LYS A 135 1.48 -23.98 13.35
CA LYS A 135 2.70 -24.33 14.07
C LYS A 135 3.55 -25.40 13.37
N ARG A 136 3.02 -26.10 12.36
CA ARG A 136 3.77 -27.08 11.55
C ARG A 136 4.65 -26.40 10.49
N GLY A 137 4.34 -25.17 10.09
CA GLY A 137 5.05 -24.39 9.06
C GLY A 137 6.29 -23.65 9.58
N GLY A 138 7.21 -24.33 10.27
CA GLY A 138 8.34 -23.80 11.06
C GLY A 138 9.39 -22.90 10.38
N ARG A 139 9.09 -22.21 9.27
CA ARG A 139 9.96 -21.19 8.62
C ARG A 139 9.38 -19.77 8.73
N LEU A 140 8.70 -19.51 9.85
CA LEU A 140 7.98 -18.26 10.11
C LEU A 140 8.87 -17.02 9.96
N ARG A 141 10.09 -17.05 10.49
CA ARG A 141 10.90 -15.84 10.71
C ARG A 141 11.53 -15.27 9.44
N GLU A 142 11.97 -16.14 8.52
CA GLU A 142 12.59 -15.73 7.25
C GLU A 142 11.56 -15.20 6.25
N LEU A 143 10.40 -15.86 6.14
CA LEU A 143 9.32 -15.41 5.26
C LEU A 143 8.66 -14.13 5.80
N VAL A 144 8.46 -14.03 7.12
CA VAL A 144 8.02 -12.81 7.80
C VAL A 144 8.99 -11.69 7.44
N ASN A 145 10.27 -11.76 7.81
CA ASN A 145 11.26 -10.72 7.45
C ASN A 145 11.23 -10.33 5.96
N TRP A 146 11.10 -11.31 5.07
CA TRP A 146 11.03 -11.09 3.62
C TRP A 146 9.73 -10.38 3.19
N LEU A 147 8.58 -10.73 3.77
CA LEU A 147 7.28 -10.06 3.55
C LEU A 147 7.26 -8.64 4.10
N PHE A 148 7.87 -8.38 5.25
CA PHE A 148 7.94 -7.03 5.82
C PHE A 148 8.80 -6.10 4.97
N MET A 149 9.86 -6.63 4.35
CA MET A 149 10.69 -5.86 3.41
C MET A 149 9.93 -5.47 2.15
N ALA A 150 9.10 -6.38 1.62
CA ALA A 150 8.25 -6.11 0.47
C ALA A 150 7.10 -5.12 0.74
N VAL A 151 6.63 -5.00 1.99
CA VAL A 151 5.51 -4.12 2.38
C VAL A 151 6.00 -2.86 3.12
N HIS A 152 7.32 -2.61 3.13
CA HIS A 152 7.99 -1.48 3.80
C HIS A 152 7.59 -1.26 5.27
N LEU A 153 7.23 -2.33 5.97
CA LEU A 153 6.86 -2.26 7.37
C LEU A 153 8.14 -2.25 8.23
N HIS A 154 8.33 -1.22 9.05
CA HIS A 154 9.53 -1.04 9.88
C HIS A 154 9.65 -2.02 11.07
N ASP A 155 8.55 -2.71 11.44
CA ASP A 155 8.53 -3.71 12.53
C ASP A 155 8.17 -5.09 11.95
N ASN A 156 9.12 -6.04 12.01
CA ASN A 156 9.00 -7.38 11.44
C ASN A 156 8.17 -8.34 12.32
N SER A 157 7.12 -7.83 12.98
CA SER A 157 6.29 -8.60 13.89
C SER A 157 4.96 -8.97 13.25
N LEU A 158 4.50 -10.21 13.45
CA LEU A 158 3.17 -10.65 12.98
C LEU A 158 2.04 -9.70 13.42
N ASP A 159 2.24 -9.01 14.54
CA ASP A 159 1.32 -7.99 15.06
C ASP A 159 1.30 -6.73 14.19
N ALA A 160 2.45 -6.28 13.70
CA ALA A 160 2.55 -5.19 12.74
C ALA A 160 1.89 -5.55 11.40
N TYR A 161 2.07 -6.79 10.92
CA TYR A 161 1.37 -7.28 9.72
C TYR A 161 -0.14 -7.36 9.91
N ALA A 162 -0.60 -7.88 11.05
CA ALA A 162 -2.02 -7.87 11.40
C ALA A 162 -2.56 -6.45 11.55
N GLY A 163 -1.73 -5.50 11.99
CA GLY A 163 -2.06 -4.08 12.01
C GLY A 163 -2.26 -3.50 10.61
N TRP A 164 -1.33 -3.76 9.69
CA TRP A 164 -1.44 -3.37 8.28
C TRP A 164 -2.68 -3.98 7.60
N LEU A 165 -2.97 -5.26 7.83
CA LEU A 165 -4.20 -5.89 7.32
C LEU A 165 -5.46 -5.23 7.86
N ALA A 166 -5.49 -4.83 9.15
CA ALA A 166 -6.63 -4.05 9.66
C ALA A 166 -6.79 -2.73 8.92
N ASP A 167 -5.68 -2.03 8.63
CA ASP A 167 -5.70 -0.76 7.92
C ASP A 167 -6.27 -0.93 6.49
N LEU A 168 -5.89 -2.00 5.78
CA LEU A 168 -6.49 -2.35 4.48
C LEU A 168 -8.00 -2.62 4.57
N VAL A 169 -8.42 -3.42 5.55
CA VAL A 169 -9.84 -3.77 5.76
C VAL A 169 -10.68 -2.52 6.05
N ILE A 170 -10.16 -1.61 6.89
CA ILE A 170 -10.82 -0.35 7.22
C ILE A 170 -10.93 0.53 5.97
N GLU A 171 -9.84 0.68 5.20
CA GLU A 171 -9.84 1.48 3.97
C GLU A 171 -10.87 0.94 2.96
N ARG A 172 -10.86 -0.38 2.73
CA ARG A 172 -11.77 -1.04 1.79
C ARG A 172 -13.24 -0.83 2.18
N ALA A 173 -13.56 -1.08 3.44
CA ALA A 173 -14.91 -0.92 3.96
C ALA A 173 -15.38 0.55 3.90
N GLY A 174 -14.48 1.51 4.13
CA GLY A 174 -14.75 2.93 3.92
C GLY A 174 -15.05 3.28 2.47
N LEU A 175 -14.31 2.71 1.51
CA LEU A 175 -14.45 2.99 0.08
C LEU A 175 -15.72 2.39 -0.55
N SER A 176 -16.08 1.18 -0.16
CA SER A 176 -17.26 0.47 -0.71
C SER A 176 -18.59 0.91 -0.08
N GLY A 177 -18.56 1.77 0.94
CA GLY A 177 -19.75 2.13 1.75
C GLY A 177 -20.18 1.05 2.74
N GLY A 178 -19.53 -0.12 2.70
CA GLY A 178 -19.85 -1.28 3.53
C GLY A 178 -21.18 -1.94 3.18
N THR A 179 -21.44 -3.10 3.79
CA THR A 179 -22.74 -3.77 3.69
C THR A 179 -23.66 -3.29 4.82
N PRO A 180 -24.96 -3.04 4.58
CA PRO A 180 -25.89 -2.57 5.62
C PRO A 180 -25.97 -3.52 6.83
N HIS A 181 -25.76 -4.81 6.58
CA HIS A 181 -25.83 -5.91 7.55
C HIS A 181 -24.44 -6.38 8.03
N GLY A 182 -23.36 -5.70 7.63
CA GLY A 182 -21.99 -6.05 8.01
C GLY A 182 -21.64 -5.73 9.46
N ARG A 183 -20.50 -6.26 9.93
CA ARG A 183 -19.97 -5.99 11.26
C ARG A 183 -19.50 -4.54 11.38
N PRO A 184 -19.69 -3.84 12.51
CA PRO A 184 -19.13 -2.50 12.68
C PRO A 184 -17.60 -2.52 12.63
N LEU A 185 -16.98 -1.64 11.82
CA LEU A 185 -15.51 -1.47 11.85
C LEU A 185 -14.98 -1.07 13.24
N ALA A 186 -15.82 -0.43 14.06
CA ALA A 186 -15.49 -0.12 15.46
C ALA A 186 -15.08 -1.38 16.24
N ASP A 187 -15.67 -2.54 15.95
CA ASP A 187 -15.31 -3.80 16.63
C ASP A 187 -13.87 -4.22 16.31
N LEU A 188 -13.44 -4.05 15.06
CA LEU A 188 -12.07 -4.33 14.63
C LEU A 188 -11.08 -3.38 15.31
N SER A 189 -11.38 -2.07 15.27
CA SER A 189 -10.55 -1.03 15.88
C SER A 189 -10.44 -1.22 17.40
N SER A 190 -11.55 -1.53 18.08
CA SER A 190 -11.56 -1.82 19.52
C SER A 190 -10.81 -3.11 19.86
N ALA A 191 -10.96 -4.18 19.08
CA ALA A 191 -10.23 -5.42 19.30
C ALA A 191 -8.72 -5.25 19.09
N ARG A 192 -8.30 -4.53 18.03
CA ARG A 192 -6.90 -4.15 17.80
C ARG A 192 -6.35 -3.37 18.98
N SER A 193 -7.08 -2.35 19.44
CA SER A 193 -6.66 -1.47 20.52
C SER A 193 -6.53 -2.23 21.85
N ALA A 194 -7.49 -3.10 22.17
CA ALA A 194 -7.45 -3.93 23.36
C ALA A 194 -6.24 -4.88 23.34
N TYR A 195 -6.01 -5.56 22.21
CA TYR A 195 -4.86 -6.44 22.04
C TYR A 195 -3.52 -5.70 22.16
N VAL A 196 -3.35 -4.60 21.43
CA VAL A 196 -2.12 -3.80 21.42
C VAL A 196 -1.84 -3.20 22.80
N LEU A 197 -2.85 -2.64 23.46
CA LEU A 197 -2.72 -2.07 24.80
C LEU A 197 -2.29 -3.15 25.80
N HIS A 198 -2.97 -4.30 25.81
CA HIS A 198 -2.65 -5.40 26.72
C HIS A 198 -1.21 -5.89 26.52
N ARG A 199 -0.79 -6.10 25.27
CA ARG A 199 0.60 -6.46 24.91
C ARG A 199 1.61 -5.41 25.35
N ARG A 200 1.33 -4.13 25.11
CA ARG A 200 2.24 -3.01 25.42
C ARG A 200 2.51 -2.89 26.91
N THR A 201 1.56 -3.23 27.78
CA THR A 201 1.75 -3.15 29.25
C THR A 201 2.97 -3.92 29.76
N LYS A 202 3.47 -4.91 28.99
CA LYS A 202 4.61 -5.74 29.35
C LYS A 202 5.62 -5.94 28.21
N PHE A 203 5.54 -5.12 27.16
CA PHE A 203 6.46 -5.19 26.02
C PHE A 203 7.91 -4.89 26.46
N GLY A 204 8.89 -5.59 25.88
CA GLY A 204 10.31 -5.42 26.22
C GLY A 204 10.77 -6.06 27.54
N HIS A 205 9.86 -6.64 28.33
CA HIS A 205 10.21 -7.36 29.55
C HIS A 205 10.37 -8.86 29.31
N THR A 206 11.38 -9.45 29.95
CA THR A 206 11.55 -10.91 30.00
C THR A 206 10.41 -11.56 30.77
N ARG A 207 10.10 -12.83 30.48
CA ARG A 207 9.08 -13.62 31.19
C ARG A 207 9.23 -13.55 32.72
N ARG A 208 10.48 -13.54 33.23
CA ARG A 208 10.76 -13.43 34.67
C ARG A 208 10.37 -12.06 35.23
N GLN A 209 10.64 -10.98 34.51
CA GLN A 209 10.26 -9.61 34.90
C GLN A 209 8.74 -9.44 34.88
N VAL A 210 8.07 -9.92 33.83
CA VAL A 210 6.60 -9.90 33.73
C VAL A 210 5.97 -10.69 34.88
N ARG A 211 6.46 -11.91 35.15
CA ARG A 211 5.96 -12.74 36.26
C ARG A 211 6.11 -12.06 37.62
N ARG A 212 7.24 -11.40 37.87
CA ARG A 212 7.47 -10.63 39.11
C ARG A 212 6.51 -9.45 39.21
N ALA A 213 6.36 -8.68 38.13
CA ALA A 213 5.48 -7.52 38.09
C ALA A 213 4.00 -7.88 38.24
N LEU A 214 3.59 -9.08 37.82
CA LEU A 214 2.21 -9.57 37.94
C LEU A 214 1.94 -10.32 39.26
N GLY A 215 2.93 -10.51 40.13
CA GLY A 215 2.74 -11.15 41.42
C GLY A 215 2.80 -12.69 41.42
N GLY A 216 3.33 -13.32 40.36
CA GLY A 216 3.59 -14.76 40.36
C GLY A 216 3.21 -15.52 39.10
N ARG A 217 3.31 -16.85 39.18
CA ARG A 217 3.10 -17.76 38.04
C ARG A 217 1.64 -17.82 37.58
N ASN A 218 0.70 -17.78 38.52
CA ASN A 218 -0.73 -17.91 38.21
C ASN A 218 -1.25 -16.64 37.52
N GLN A 219 -0.83 -15.47 37.99
CA GLN A 219 -1.18 -14.19 37.38
C GLN A 219 -0.55 -14.02 35.99
N HIS A 220 0.68 -14.51 35.80
CA HIS A 220 1.29 -14.57 34.47
C HIS A 220 0.51 -15.48 33.51
N ARG A 221 0.04 -16.64 33.97
CA ARG A 221 -0.80 -17.54 33.16
C ARG A 221 -2.13 -16.88 32.80
N ALA A 222 -2.78 -16.20 33.73
CA ALA A 222 -4.01 -15.45 33.47
C ALA A 222 -3.79 -14.33 32.44
N TYR A 223 -2.67 -13.61 32.54
CA TYR A 223 -2.26 -12.62 31.54
C TYR A 223 -2.03 -13.24 30.16
N GLU A 224 -1.28 -14.35 30.06
CA GLU A 224 -1.07 -15.05 28.78
C GLU A 224 -2.40 -15.53 28.17
N ALA A 225 -3.31 -16.08 28.99
CA ALA A 225 -4.62 -16.53 28.54
C ALA A 225 -5.52 -15.39 28.05
N GLU A 226 -5.50 -14.24 28.74
CA GLU A 226 -6.23 -13.05 28.30
C GLU A 226 -5.65 -12.46 27.02
N LEU A 227 -4.32 -12.42 26.91
CA LEU A 227 -3.64 -12.01 25.68
C LEU A 227 -4.04 -12.91 24.50
N ASP A 228 -4.05 -14.23 24.70
CA ASP A 228 -4.50 -15.20 23.70
C ASP A 228 -5.96 -14.98 23.30
N ARG A 229 -6.85 -14.74 24.26
CA ARG A 229 -8.27 -14.44 24.02
C ARG A 229 -8.46 -13.18 23.17
N LEU A 230 -7.79 -12.08 23.54
CA LEU A 230 -7.85 -10.81 22.81
C LEU A 230 -7.30 -10.94 21.40
N ARG A 231 -6.19 -11.67 21.26
CA ARG A 231 -5.52 -11.94 19.99
C ARG A 231 -6.40 -12.76 19.04
N ASN A 232 -7.01 -13.84 19.55
CA ASN A 232 -7.95 -14.66 18.78
C ASN A 232 -9.15 -13.84 18.31
N ARG A 233 -9.76 -13.04 19.21
CA ARG A 233 -10.85 -12.13 18.84
C ARG A 233 -10.44 -11.17 17.73
N TYR A 234 -9.26 -10.56 17.82
CA TYR A 234 -8.76 -9.65 16.80
C TYR A 234 -8.55 -10.34 15.45
N TRP A 235 -7.96 -11.54 15.44
CA TRP A 235 -7.76 -12.32 14.22
C TRP A 235 -9.05 -12.84 13.60
N ASP A 236 -10.02 -13.25 14.41
CA ASP A 236 -11.33 -13.69 13.90
C ASP A 236 -12.03 -12.53 13.19
N LEU A 237 -11.90 -11.32 13.75
CA LEU A 237 -12.38 -10.11 13.10
C LEU A 237 -11.63 -9.85 11.78
N LEU A 238 -10.29 -9.93 11.72
CA LEU A 238 -9.54 -9.74 10.47
C LEU A 238 -9.97 -10.67 9.32
N ASN A 239 -10.45 -11.88 9.65
CA ASN A 239 -10.95 -12.84 8.67
C ASN A 239 -12.41 -12.60 8.25
N ALA A 240 -13.15 -11.71 8.91
CA ALA A 240 -14.52 -11.39 8.53
C ALA A 240 -14.57 -10.65 7.19
N THR A 241 -15.50 -11.04 6.31
CA THR A 241 -15.64 -10.49 4.95
C THR A 241 -16.54 -9.27 4.88
N ASP A 242 -17.53 -9.19 5.77
CA ASP A 242 -18.58 -8.18 5.71
C ASP A 242 -18.43 -7.11 6.79
N TRP A 243 -18.15 -5.89 6.34
CA TRP A 243 -17.92 -4.74 7.19
C TRP A 243 -18.88 -3.61 6.87
N ARG A 244 -19.28 -2.91 7.92
CA ARG A 244 -20.11 -1.71 7.88
C ARG A 244 -19.29 -0.50 8.27
N HIS A 245 -19.26 0.50 7.39
CA HIS A 245 -18.67 1.81 7.63
C HIS A 245 -19.77 2.88 7.65
N PRO A 246 -20.11 3.48 8.81
CA PRO A 246 -21.18 4.47 8.90
C PRO A 246 -20.76 5.89 8.47
N GLY A 247 -19.46 6.14 8.28
CA GLY A 247 -18.94 7.45 7.90
C GLY A 247 -19.08 7.75 6.40
N PRO A 248 -18.83 9.00 5.99
CA PRO A 248 -18.82 9.37 4.58
C PRO A 248 -17.76 8.57 3.80
N LEU A 249 -18.02 8.37 2.51
CA LEU A 249 -17.04 7.75 1.62
C LEU A 249 -15.80 8.66 1.54
N PRO A 250 -14.59 8.13 1.76
CA PRO A 250 -13.38 8.92 1.64
C PRO A 250 -13.21 9.42 0.20
N LEU A 251 -12.67 10.63 0.07
CA LEU A 251 -12.34 11.21 -1.22
C LEU A 251 -10.89 10.85 -1.56
N PRO A 252 -10.56 10.68 -2.85
CA PRO A 252 -9.17 10.48 -3.27
C PRO A 252 -8.23 11.59 -2.80
N THR A 253 -8.75 12.83 -2.63
CA THR A 253 -7.98 13.97 -2.12
C THR A 253 -7.53 13.80 -0.66
N ASP A 254 -8.14 12.88 0.09
CA ASP A 254 -7.75 12.56 1.47
C ASP A 254 -6.61 11.54 1.53
N ASP A 255 -6.25 10.92 0.40
CA ASP A 255 -5.15 9.96 0.30
C ASP A 255 -3.84 10.60 0.79
N LYS A 256 -3.11 9.87 1.63
CA LYS A 256 -1.85 10.34 2.22
C LYS A 256 -0.85 10.75 1.13
N ALA A 257 -0.79 10.01 0.03
CA ALA A 257 0.11 10.32 -1.08
C ALA A 257 -0.18 11.68 -1.70
N LEU A 258 -1.42 12.16 -1.71
CA LEU A 258 -1.79 13.49 -2.24
C LEU A 258 -1.64 14.63 -1.23
N ARG A 259 -1.65 14.32 0.07
CA ARG A 259 -1.47 15.34 1.12
C ARG A 259 -0.02 15.73 1.35
N GLU A 260 0.93 14.85 1.05
CA GLU A 260 2.36 15.16 1.10
C GLU A 260 2.78 15.97 -0.14
N ASP A 261 3.64 16.97 0.04
CA ASP A 261 4.19 17.78 -1.08
C ASP A 261 5.13 16.92 -1.93
N TRP A 262 4.73 16.63 -3.18
CA TRP A 262 5.49 15.73 -4.04
C TRP A 262 6.87 16.28 -4.36
N GLY A 263 7.00 17.61 -4.50
CA GLY A 263 8.27 18.25 -4.81
C GLY A 263 9.29 18.21 -3.66
N ARG A 264 8.83 18.02 -2.42
CA ARG A 264 9.74 17.89 -1.26
C ARG A 264 10.26 16.47 -1.06
N SER A 265 9.54 15.47 -1.59
CA SER A 265 9.88 14.07 -1.38
C SER A 265 9.60 13.24 -2.64
N PRO A 266 10.22 13.54 -3.79
CA PRO A 266 9.83 13.00 -5.10
C PRO A 266 9.93 11.47 -5.21
N THR A 267 10.76 10.84 -4.38
CA THR A 267 10.95 9.38 -4.33
C THR A 267 10.09 8.68 -3.26
N THR A 268 9.32 9.42 -2.47
CA THR A 268 8.47 8.84 -1.41
C THR A 268 7.12 8.44 -1.97
N MET A 269 6.69 7.20 -1.73
CA MET A 269 5.38 6.68 -2.18
C MET A 269 5.17 6.83 -3.70
N THR A 270 6.24 6.77 -4.51
CA THR A 270 6.20 7.04 -5.95
C THR A 270 5.14 6.22 -6.68
N GLU A 271 5.07 4.91 -6.42
CA GLU A 271 4.07 4.02 -7.03
C GLU A 271 2.63 4.46 -6.73
N ARG A 272 2.35 4.83 -5.47
CA ARG A 272 1.03 5.29 -5.07
C ARG A 272 0.68 6.61 -5.73
N ARG A 273 1.62 7.55 -5.80
CA ARG A 273 1.46 8.85 -6.48
C ARG A 273 1.25 8.67 -7.98
N ARG A 274 2.02 7.78 -8.62
CA ARG A 274 1.88 7.43 -10.04
C ARG A 274 0.52 6.78 -10.33
N SER A 275 0.06 5.86 -9.48
CA SER A 275 -1.28 5.26 -9.61
C SER A 275 -2.41 6.31 -9.53
N LEU A 276 -2.29 7.28 -8.61
CA LEU A 276 -3.24 8.41 -8.51
C LEU A 276 -3.19 9.30 -9.76
N LEU A 277 -1.99 9.61 -10.26
CA LEU A 277 -1.80 10.38 -11.48
C LEU A 277 -2.41 9.68 -12.70
N LEU A 278 -2.12 8.39 -12.92
CA LEU A 278 -2.66 7.60 -14.03
C LEU A 278 -4.18 7.50 -13.96
N THR A 279 -4.74 7.34 -12.75
CA THR A 279 -6.19 7.35 -12.56
C THR A 279 -6.79 8.72 -12.87
N ALA A 280 -6.12 9.80 -12.48
CA ALA A 280 -6.54 11.16 -12.81
C ALA A 280 -6.46 11.46 -14.31
N LEU A 281 -5.50 10.87 -15.02
CA LEU A 281 -5.32 11.05 -16.45
C LEU A 281 -6.32 10.26 -17.28
N GLY A 282 -6.64 9.03 -16.89
CA GLY A 282 -7.48 8.14 -17.69
C GLY A 282 -6.76 7.78 -18.99
N GLN A 283 -7.28 8.25 -20.12
CA GLN A 283 -6.69 8.05 -21.45
C GLN A 283 -5.83 9.24 -21.92
N ASP A 284 -5.81 10.33 -21.16
CA ASP A 284 -5.04 11.51 -21.52
C ASP A 284 -3.54 11.31 -21.30
N GLN A 285 -2.72 11.95 -22.13
CA GLN A 285 -1.27 11.95 -22.03
C GLN A 285 -0.76 13.29 -21.47
N ILE A 286 0.43 13.30 -20.89
CA ILE A 286 1.09 14.54 -20.43
C ILE A 286 2.34 14.78 -21.26
N THR A 287 2.44 15.98 -21.82
CA THR A 287 3.69 16.49 -22.39
C THR A 287 4.33 17.53 -21.50
N LEU A 288 5.67 17.53 -21.45
CA LEU A 288 6.44 18.48 -20.68
C LEU A 288 7.03 19.58 -21.59
N ASN A 289 6.47 20.77 -21.54
CA ASN A 289 6.97 21.90 -22.33
C ASN A 289 8.19 22.55 -21.67
N PRO A 290 9.08 23.18 -22.47
CA PRO A 290 10.16 23.98 -21.93
C PRO A 290 9.63 25.10 -21.02
N PRO A 291 10.41 25.52 -20.00
CA PRO A 291 9.99 26.58 -19.09
C PRO A 291 9.81 27.90 -19.86
N THR A 292 8.58 28.38 -19.92
CA THR A 292 8.27 29.79 -20.26
C THR A 292 7.77 30.47 -19.00
N GLU A 293 8.25 31.68 -18.69
CA GLU A 293 8.15 32.39 -17.40
C GLU A 293 6.75 32.53 -16.79
N SER A 294 5.68 32.20 -17.52
CA SER A 294 4.28 32.40 -17.10
C SER A 294 3.32 31.23 -17.36
N ARG A 295 3.81 30.06 -17.82
CA ARG A 295 2.93 28.92 -18.15
C ARG A 295 3.38 27.64 -17.45
N SER A 296 2.39 26.81 -17.08
CA SER A 296 2.63 25.45 -16.58
C SER A 296 3.42 24.65 -17.61
N ARG A 297 4.44 23.92 -17.14
CA ARG A 297 5.28 23.02 -17.94
C ARG A 297 4.50 21.77 -18.33
N VAL A 298 3.65 21.30 -17.42
CA VAL A 298 2.79 20.12 -17.60
C VAL A 298 1.58 20.48 -18.48
N ARG A 299 1.54 19.95 -19.70
CA ARG A 299 0.39 20.09 -20.62
C ARG A 299 -0.26 18.74 -20.87
N VAL A 300 -1.57 18.68 -20.64
CA VAL A 300 -2.36 17.48 -20.95
C VAL A 300 -2.79 17.49 -22.41
N ILE A 301 -2.60 16.37 -23.10
CA ILE A 301 -3.09 16.10 -24.45
C ILE A 301 -4.17 15.04 -24.33
N SER A 302 -5.37 15.34 -24.83
CA SER A 302 -6.47 14.39 -24.79
C SER A 302 -6.17 13.20 -25.69
N GLY A 303 -6.31 11.98 -25.14
CA GLY A 303 -6.27 10.78 -25.95
C GLY A 303 -7.45 10.81 -26.93
N GLN A 304 -7.17 10.77 -28.24
CA GLN A 304 -8.22 10.64 -29.23
C GLN A 304 -8.89 9.27 -29.03
N SER A 305 -10.19 9.28 -28.77
CA SER A 305 -11.05 8.09 -28.74
C SER A 305 -11.44 7.71 -30.16
#